data_AF-A0A847T951-F1
#
_entry.id   AF-A0A847T951-F1
#
_cell.length_a   1.000
_cell.length_b   1.000
_cell.length_c   1.000
_cell.angle_alpha   90.00
_cell.angle_beta   90.00
_cell.angle_gamma   90.00
#
_symmetry.space_group_name_H-M   'P 1'
#
loop_
_entity.id
_entity.type
_entity.pdbx_description
1 polymer ?
#
loop_
_entity_poly.entity_id
_entity_poly.type
_entity_poly.pdbx_seq_one_letter_code
_entity_poly.pdbx_strand_id
1 'polypeptide(L)'
;MVYTFPGKLADGQLPVMFSIQQRRMDAYEDDNHIYWERLRKGDKQALFALYNNTYSHLLRFGLKTGSNDELVKDCITQLFLQLWTKQATLPPVTNVQGYLFTALKRQLLDQLAYQAKIHAAIHRMTDKEAESELSYEEMIIRHQQDEEIKHRLQQALKALTPRQIELVRLKFFEGMTYEQIAAQTSQTVKTAYNTIYDAIKTLRKMLK
;
A
#
# COMPACT_ATOMS: atom_id res chain seq x y z
N MET A 1 -1.29 -7.62 -35.32
CA MET A 1 -0.74 -8.95 -35.66
C MET A 1 -0.81 -9.83 -34.43
N VAL A 2 -1.25 -11.06 -34.67
CA VAL A 2 -1.62 -12.09 -33.71
C VAL A 2 -0.34 -12.67 -33.09
N TYR A 3 -0.21 -12.67 -31.77
CA TYR A 3 0.76 -13.54 -31.10
C TYR A 3 0.03 -14.80 -30.64
N THR A 4 0.07 -15.79 -31.52
CA THR A 4 -0.29 -17.18 -31.26
C THR A 4 0.72 -17.77 -30.29
N PHE A 5 0.24 -18.28 -29.16
CA PHE A 5 0.98 -19.22 -28.31
C PHE A 5 1.02 -20.59 -29.01
N PRO A 6 2.20 -21.22 -29.11
CA PRO A 6 2.25 -22.67 -29.03
C PRO A 6 3.25 -23.09 -27.96
N GLY A 7 2.82 -23.97 -27.07
CA GLY A 7 3.71 -24.55 -26.07
C GLY A 7 2.98 -24.99 -24.81
N LYS A 8 2.20 -26.07 -24.91
CA LYS A 8 1.97 -26.92 -23.75
C LYS A 8 3.33 -27.43 -23.30
N LEU A 9 3.79 -26.99 -22.13
CA LEU A 9 4.82 -27.71 -21.39
C LEU A 9 4.11 -28.41 -20.23
N ALA A 10 3.93 -29.70 -20.42
CA ALA A 10 3.78 -30.63 -19.34
C ALA A 10 5.07 -30.64 -18.52
N ASP A 11 4.89 -30.91 -17.23
CA ASP A 11 5.88 -31.10 -16.19
C ASP A 11 6.32 -29.87 -15.38
N GLY A 12 6.27 -30.05 -14.06
CA GLY A 12 6.11 -29.03 -13.03
C GLY A 12 7.35 -28.20 -12.69
N GLN A 13 8.19 -27.85 -13.66
CA GLN A 13 9.33 -26.96 -13.42
C GLN A 13 8.91 -25.49 -13.57
N LEU A 14 8.81 -24.76 -12.45
CA LEU A 14 8.69 -23.29 -12.47
C LEU A 14 9.94 -22.67 -13.12
N PRO A 15 9.82 -21.60 -13.93
CA PRO A 15 10.98 -20.94 -14.50
C PRO A 15 11.89 -20.38 -13.40
N VAL A 16 13.20 -20.66 -13.48
CA VAL A 16 14.21 -20.35 -12.45
C VAL A 16 14.20 -18.88 -12.00
N MET A 17 13.84 -17.95 -12.91
CA MET A 17 13.67 -16.52 -12.61
C MET A 17 12.55 -16.24 -11.58
N PHE A 18 11.49 -17.05 -11.55
CA PHE A 18 10.34 -16.91 -10.65
C PHE A 18 10.67 -17.39 -9.23
N SER A 19 11.44 -18.47 -9.09
CA SER A 19 11.94 -18.94 -7.80
C SER A 19 12.89 -17.94 -7.13
N ILE A 20 13.73 -17.25 -7.91
CA ILE A 20 14.67 -16.23 -7.39
C ILE A 20 13.91 -14.97 -6.94
N GLN A 21 12.91 -14.53 -7.71
CA GLN A 21 12.12 -13.33 -7.39
C GLN A 21 11.19 -13.55 -6.18
N GLN A 22 10.60 -14.74 -6.07
CA GLN A 22 9.72 -15.13 -4.96
C GLN A 22 10.51 -15.33 -3.67
N ARG A 23 11.66 -16.01 -3.74
CA ARG A 23 12.58 -16.15 -2.60
C ARG A 23 13.11 -14.81 -2.07
N ARG A 24 13.26 -13.80 -2.95
CA ARG A 24 13.62 -12.42 -2.56
C ARG A 24 12.47 -11.65 -1.90
N MET A 25 11.22 -11.91 -2.26
CA MET A 25 10.07 -11.18 -1.72
C MET A 25 9.58 -11.80 -0.40
N ASP A 26 9.60 -13.13 -0.30
CA ASP A 26 9.26 -13.87 0.91
C ASP A 26 10.28 -13.61 2.03
N ALA A 27 11.59 -13.56 1.69
CA ALA A 27 12.64 -13.16 2.63
C ALA A 27 12.45 -11.73 3.17
N TYR A 28 11.95 -10.80 2.33
CA TYR A 28 11.72 -9.41 2.72
C TYR A 28 10.49 -9.22 3.63
N GLU A 29 9.42 -9.99 3.47
CA GLU A 29 8.26 -9.95 4.37
C GLU A 29 8.61 -10.58 5.74
N ASP A 30 9.39 -11.67 5.73
CA ASP A 30 9.84 -12.37 6.93
C ASP A 30 10.81 -11.50 7.76
N ASP A 31 11.76 -10.83 7.10
CA ASP A 31 12.71 -9.91 7.76
C ASP A 31 12.01 -8.73 8.46
N ASN A 32 10.99 -8.13 7.83
CA ASN A 32 10.26 -7.00 8.42
C ASN A 32 9.46 -7.42 9.66
N HIS A 33 8.88 -8.62 9.65
CA HIS A 33 8.21 -9.19 10.81
C HIS A 33 9.19 -9.41 11.98
N ILE A 34 10.38 -9.93 11.70
CA ILE A 34 11.45 -10.09 12.71
C ILE A 34 11.86 -8.74 13.30
N TYR A 35 12.07 -7.72 12.45
CA TYR A 35 12.41 -6.38 12.92
C TYR A 35 11.28 -5.76 13.76
N TRP A 36 10.02 -5.99 13.40
CA TRP A 36 8.89 -5.52 14.18
C TRP A 36 8.86 -6.14 15.59
N GLU A 37 9.04 -7.44 15.71
CA GLU A 37 9.01 -8.09 17.02
C GLU A 37 10.21 -7.69 17.89
N ARG A 38 11.38 -7.46 17.29
CA ARG A 38 12.55 -6.91 17.99
C ARG A 38 12.33 -5.46 18.42
N LEU A 39 11.72 -4.63 17.57
CA LEU A 39 11.34 -3.26 17.89
C LEU A 39 10.44 -3.22 19.13
N ARG A 40 9.43 -4.10 19.20
CA ARG A 40 8.52 -4.18 20.36
C ARG A 40 9.23 -4.45 21.68
N LYS A 41 10.40 -5.10 21.62
CA LYS A 41 11.27 -5.40 22.76
C LYS A 41 12.29 -4.29 23.06
N GLY A 42 12.20 -3.14 22.39
CA GLY A 42 13.08 -1.99 22.61
C GLY A 42 14.36 -2.00 21.76
N ASP A 43 14.45 -2.87 20.75
CA ASP A 43 15.64 -2.94 19.90
C ASP A 43 15.66 -1.78 18.89
N LYS A 44 16.51 -0.79 19.17
CA LYS A 44 16.70 0.38 18.31
C LYS A 44 17.25 0.02 16.92
N GLN A 45 18.09 -1.01 16.81
CA GLN A 45 18.65 -1.42 15.50
C GLN A 45 17.55 -1.99 14.61
N ALA A 46 16.57 -2.67 15.21
CA ALA A 46 15.42 -3.19 14.48
C ALA A 46 14.54 -2.07 13.90
N LEU A 47 14.36 -0.95 14.62
CA LEU A 47 13.70 0.24 14.07
C LEU A 47 14.40 0.76 12.81
N PHE A 48 15.72 0.91 12.87
CA PHE A 48 16.50 1.41 11.73
C PHE A 48 16.48 0.45 10.54
N ALA A 49 16.57 -0.85 10.79
CA ALA A 49 16.46 -1.86 9.74
C ALA A 49 15.09 -1.79 9.05
N LEU A 50 14.01 -1.70 9.84
CA LEU A 50 12.65 -1.55 9.33
C LEU A 50 12.48 -0.25 8.54
N TYR A 51 13.03 0.87 9.03
CA TYR A 51 13.05 2.14 8.33
C TYR A 51 13.73 2.02 6.97
N ASN A 52 14.97 1.54 6.93
CA ASN A 52 15.74 1.44 5.69
C ASN A 52 15.06 0.53 4.66
N ASN A 53 14.47 -0.58 5.09
CA ASN A 53 13.79 -1.51 4.19
C ASN A 53 12.49 -0.95 3.59
N THR A 54 11.78 -0.11 4.33
CA THR A 54 10.43 0.32 3.94
C THR A 54 10.36 1.77 3.44
N TYR A 55 11.35 2.61 3.78
CA TYR A 55 11.37 4.04 3.46
C TYR A 55 11.12 4.34 1.98
N SER A 56 11.87 3.69 1.09
CA SER A 56 11.74 3.95 -0.36
C SER A 56 10.39 3.52 -0.93
N HIS A 57 9.73 2.55 -0.30
CA HIS A 57 8.41 2.06 -0.70
C HIS A 57 7.31 3.01 -0.20
N LEU A 58 7.43 3.45 1.06
CA LEU A 58 6.55 4.43 1.70
C LEU A 58 6.61 5.79 1.00
N LEU A 59 7.82 6.27 0.66
CA LEU A 59 8.00 7.54 -0.05
C LEU A 59 7.32 7.50 -1.42
N ARG A 60 7.57 6.45 -2.22
CA ARG A 60 6.92 6.27 -3.52
C ARG A 60 5.40 6.20 -3.43
N PHE A 61 4.86 5.61 -2.36
CA PHE A 61 3.43 5.54 -2.13
C PHE A 61 2.84 6.90 -1.74
N GLY A 62 3.49 7.63 -0.81
CA GLY A 62 3.04 8.95 -0.39
C GLY A 62 3.05 9.97 -1.53
N LEU A 63 4.11 9.98 -2.35
CA LEU A 63 4.20 10.86 -3.53
C LEU A 63 3.07 10.60 -4.54
N LYS A 64 2.65 9.33 -4.72
CA LYS A 64 1.50 8.98 -5.58
C LYS A 64 0.15 9.48 -5.07
N THR A 65 0.07 9.90 -3.80
CA THR A 65 -1.15 10.43 -3.19
C THR A 65 -1.33 11.93 -3.49
N GLY A 66 -0.43 12.55 -4.27
CA GLY A 66 -0.51 13.96 -4.67
C GLY A 66 0.07 14.94 -3.64
N SER A 67 0.81 14.44 -2.65
CA SER A 67 1.47 15.25 -1.62
C SER A 67 2.87 15.72 -2.07
N ASN A 68 3.28 16.90 -1.60
CA ASN A 68 4.67 17.38 -1.69
C ASN A 68 5.65 16.38 -1.03
N ASP A 69 6.81 16.18 -1.65
CA ASP A 69 7.93 15.37 -1.17
C ASP A 69 8.33 15.65 0.29
N GLU A 70 8.41 16.92 0.70
CA GLU A 70 8.75 17.28 2.08
C GLU A 70 7.71 16.77 3.08
N LEU A 71 6.42 16.97 2.79
CA LEU A 71 5.33 16.50 3.64
C LEU A 71 5.35 14.97 3.80
N VAL A 72 5.62 14.25 2.71
CA VAL A 72 5.70 12.79 2.75
C VAL A 72 6.88 12.33 3.60
N LYS A 73 8.06 12.94 3.44
CA LYS A 73 9.24 12.61 4.25
C LYS A 73 9.02 12.88 5.73
N ASP A 74 8.37 13.99 6.06
CA ASP A 74 8.04 14.34 7.44
C ASP A 74 7.04 13.34 8.03
N CYS A 75 5.98 12.99 7.30
CA CYS A 75 5.02 11.99 7.74
C CYS A 75 5.67 10.62 7.99
N ILE A 76 6.58 10.19 7.11
CA ILE A 76 7.34 8.94 7.31
C ILE A 76 8.21 9.05 8.57
N THR A 77 8.96 10.15 8.74
CA THR A 77 9.81 10.33 9.93
C THR A 77 8.99 10.30 11.21
N GLN A 78 7.85 10.99 11.21
CA GLN A 78 6.94 11.06 12.33
C GLN A 78 6.29 9.70 12.63
N LEU A 79 5.95 8.91 11.60
CA LEU A 79 5.47 7.53 11.74
C LEU A 79 6.48 6.70 12.55
N PHE A 80 7.74 6.69 12.14
CA PHE A 80 8.77 5.89 12.81
C PHE A 80 9.08 6.38 14.23
N LEU A 81 9.00 7.69 14.47
CA LEU A 81 9.12 8.26 15.82
C LEU A 81 7.96 7.81 16.72
N GLN A 82 6.74 7.75 16.19
CA GLN A 82 5.57 7.24 16.91
C GLN A 82 5.70 5.75 17.22
N LEU A 83 6.21 4.96 16.27
CA LEU A 83 6.48 3.53 16.49
C LEU A 83 7.49 3.34 17.63
N TRP A 84 8.57 4.11 17.65
CA TRP A 84 9.55 4.07 18.74
C TRP A 84 8.93 4.46 20.09
N THR A 85 8.19 5.57 20.13
CA THR A 85 7.54 6.06 21.36
C THR A 85 6.55 5.05 21.92
N LYS A 86 5.83 4.34 21.05
CA LYS A 86 4.80 3.35 21.42
C LYS A 86 5.30 1.91 21.39
N GLN A 87 6.60 1.67 21.26
CA GLN A 87 7.15 0.33 20.96
C GLN A 87 6.67 -0.76 21.92
N ALA A 88 6.57 -0.45 23.22
CA ALA A 88 6.16 -1.40 24.25
C ALA A 88 4.66 -1.77 24.18
N THR A 89 3.84 -0.93 23.55
CA THR A 89 2.38 -1.12 23.41
C THR A 89 1.95 -1.43 21.98
N LEU A 90 2.90 -1.55 21.06
CA LEU A 90 2.60 -1.96 19.69
C LEU A 90 2.00 -3.37 19.68
N PRO A 91 0.90 -3.59 18.94
CA PRO A 91 0.34 -4.91 18.79
C PRO A 91 1.25 -5.80 17.93
N PRO A 92 1.16 -7.13 18.08
CA PRO A 92 1.71 -8.03 17.07
C PRO A 92 0.98 -7.77 15.75
N VAL A 93 1.72 -7.67 14.66
CA VAL A 93 1.16 -7.53 13.31
C VAL A 93 1.79 -8.53 12.38
N THR A 94 0.93 -9.21 11.64
CA THR A 94 1.31 -10.23 10.66
C THR A 94 1.87 -9.60 9.38
N ASN A 95 1.31 -8.46 8.93
CA ASN A 95 1.81 -7.70 7.78
C ASN A 95 2.28 -6.30 8.22
N VAL A 96 3.56 -6.21 8.55
CA VAL A 96 4.21 -4.97 8.96
C VAL A 96 4.16 -3.92 7.85
N GLN A 97 4.38 -4.31 6.59
CA GLN A 97 4.32 -3.36 5.48
C GLN A 97 2.93 -2.76 5.32
N GLY A 98 1.88 -3.59 5.30
CA GLY A 98 0.49 -3.16 5.20
C GLY A 98 0.08 -2.23 6.34
N TYR A 99 0.55 -2.53 7.56
CA TYR A 99 0.38 -1.65 8.72
C TYR A 99 1.03 -0.27 8.46
N LEU A 100 2.30 -0.25 8.03
CA LEU A 100 3.03 1.00 7.78
C LEU A 100 2.39 1.83 6.66
N PHE A 101 1.96 1.22 5.55
CA PHE A 101 1.25 1.93 4.48
C PHE A 101 -0.07 2.52 4.97
N THR A 102 -0.84 1.77 5.76
CA THR A 102 -2.11 2.23 6.31
C THR A 102 -1.90 3.40 7.28
N ALA A 103 -0.90 3.29 8.15
CA ALA A 103 -0.54 4.34 9.10
C ALA A 103 -0.08 5.62 8.39
N LEU A 104 0.82 5.49 7.40
CA LEU A 104 1.27 6.62 6.59
C LEU A 104 0.12 7.28 5.83
N LYS A 105 -0.77 6.50 5.21
CA LYS A 105 -1.93 7.03 4.50
C LYS A 105 -2.81 7.86 5.43
N ARG A 106 -3.08 7.38 6.65
CA ARG A 106 -3.87 8.11 7.64
C ARG A 106 -3.21 9.45 8.01
N GLN A 107 -1.91 9.43 8.31
CA GLN A 107 -1.18 10.67 8.63
C GLN A 107 -1.18 11.67 7.47
N LEU A 108 -0.99 11.21 6.23
CA LEU A 108 -1.05 12.08 5.05
C LEU A 108 -2.44 12.71 4.88
N LEU A 109 -3.51 11.92 5.02
CA LEU A 109 -4.88 12.44 4.91
C LEU A 109 -5.19 13.45 6.03
N ASP A 110 -4.76 13.17 7.26
CA ASP A 110 -4.94 14.07 8.39
C ASP A 110 -4.20 15.40 8.18
N GLN A 111 -2.95 15.34 7.70
CA GLN A 111 -2.16 16.54 7.40
C GLN A 111 -2.73 17.35 6.24
N LEU A 112 -3.17 16.70 5.16
CA LEU A 112 -3.81 17.38 4.03
C LEU A 112 -5.14 18.03 4.46
N ALA A 113 -5.93 17.36 5.29
CA ALA A 113 -7.16 17.93 5.84
C ALA A 113 -6.87 19.12 6.76
N TYR A 114 -5.79 19.06 7.55
CA TYR A 114 -5.35 20.18 8.38
C TYR A 114 -4.87 21.37 7.52
N GLN A 115 -4.04 21.13 6.50
CA GLN A 115 -3.59 22.18 5.57
C GLN A 115 -4.77 22.84 4.86
N ALA A 116 -5.76 22.06 4.41
CA ALA A 116 -6.97 22.61 3.80
C ALA A 116 -7.76 23.52 4.77
N LYS A 117 -7.87 23.13 6.06
CA LYS A 117 -8.49 23.96 7.09
C LYS A 117 -7.71 25.23 7.38
N ILE A 118 -6.38 25.15 7.48
CA ILE A 118 -5.51 26.31 7.68
C ILE A 118 -5.59 27.25 6.48
N HIS A 119 -5.53 26.73 5.26
CA HIS A 119 -5.69 27.54 4.05
C HIS A 119 -7.06 28.24 4.02
N ALA A 120 -8.14 27.54 4.37
CA ALA A 120 -9.46 28.15 4.48
C ALA A 120 -9.56 29.20 5.60
N ALA A 121 -8.87 29.00 6.74
CA ALA A 121 -8.83 29.96 7.82
C ALA A 121 -7.98 31.20 7.48
N ILE A 122 -6.83 31.01 6.83
CA ILE A 122 -5.97 32.07 6.31
C ILE A 122 -6.74 32.87 5.27
N HIS A 123 -7.39 32.22 4.29
CA HIS A 123 -8.20 32.90 3.29
C HIS A 123 -9.28 33.79 3.92
N ARG A 124 -9.98 33.30 4.94
CA ARG A 124 -10.96 34.08 5.72
C ARG A 124 -10.35 35.26 6.49
N MET A 125 -9.05 35.20 6.82
CA MET A 125 -8.31 36.28 7.47
C MET A 125 -7.70 37.27 6.46
N THR A 126 -7.42 36.84 5.23
CA THR A 126 -6.90 37.65 4.12
C THR A 126 -7.97 38.16 3.16
N ASP A 127 -9.26 37.95 3.44
CA ASP A 127 -10.42 38.53 2.72
C ASP A 127 -10.55 40.06 2.93
N LYS A 128 -9.44 40.76 2.72
CA LYS A 128 -9.47 42.12 2.20
C LYS A 128 -8.77 42.33 0.87
N GLU A 129 -7.98 41.40 0.34
CA GLU A 129 -7.46 41.46 -1.04
C GLU A 129 -6.42 40.33 -1.25
N ALA A 130 -6.84 39.17 -1.75
CA ALA A 130 -6.03 38.28 -2.57
C ALA A 130 -6.86 37.06 -2.96
N GLU A 131 -7.56 37.21 -4.08
CA GLU A 131 -8.13 36.14 -4.87
C GLU A 131 -6.97 35.23 -5.35
N SER A 132 -6.60 34.26 -4.52
CA SER A 132 -5.85 33.08 -4.96
C SER A 132 -6.84 31.93 -5.09
N GLU A 133 -7.73 32.08 -6.07
CA GLU A 133 -8.53 30.98 -6.58
C GLU A 133 -7.58 29.89 -7.09
N LEU A 134 -7.56 28.74 -6.40
CA LEU A 134 -7.52 27.49 -7.16
C LEU A 134 -8.71 27.60 -8.12
N SER A 135 -8.45 27.79 -9.42
CA SER A 135 -9.49 28.02 -10.42
C SER A 135 -10.61 27.01 -10.20
N TYR A 136 -11.85 27.48 -10.17
CA TYR A 136 -13.04 26.64 -10.03
C TYR A 136 -13.01 25.43 -10.99
N GLU A 137 -12.33 25.58 -12.13
CA GLU A 137 -12.04 24.52 -13.09
C GLU A 137 -11.12 23.44 -12.52
N GLU A 138 -10.04 23.78 -11.80
CA GLU A 138 -9.13 22.81 -11.16
C GLU A 138 -9.82 22.02 -10.04
N MET A 139 -10.75 22.65 -9.31
CA MET A 139 -11.53 21.96 -8.27
C MET A 139 -12.51 20.96 -8.88
N ILE A 140 -13.20 21.35 -9.95
CA ILE A 140 -14.10 20.48 -10.71
C ILE A 140 -13.32 19.33 -11.35
N ILE A 141 -12.17 19.62 -11.96
CA ILE A 141 -11.30 18.61 -12.59
C ILE A 141 -10.83 17.60 -11.55
N ARG A 142 -10.37 18.04 -10.37
CA ARG A 142 -9.96 17.12 -9.29
C ARG A 142 -11.12 16.26 -8.78
N HIS A 143 -12.30 16.85 -8.57
CA HIS A 143 -13.46 16.11 -8.11
C HIS A 143 -13.94 15.08 -9.15
N GLN A 144 -13.92 15.45 -10.43
CA GLN A 144 -14.25 14.55 -11.54
C GLN A 144 -13.22 13.43 -11.68
N GLN A 145 -11.93 13.72 -11.52
CA GLN A 145 -10.86 12.72 -11.51
C GLN A 145 -11.01 11.72 -10.36
N ASP A 146 -11.38 12.19 -9.16
CA ASP A 146 -11.61 11.32 -8.00
C ASP A 146 -12.80 10.38 -8.21
N GLU A 147 -13.91 10.87 -8.79
CA GLU A 147 -15.08 10.05 -9.09
C GLU A 147 -14.81 9.07 -10.24
N GLU A 148 -14.04 9.47 -11.26
CA GLU A 148 -13.63 8.58 -12.34
C GLU A 148 -12.72 7.45 -11.84
N ILE A 149 -11.75 7.77 -10.97
CA ILE A 149 -10.88 6.76 -10.36
C ILE A 149 -11.68 5.80 -9.47
N LYS A 150 -12.62 6.31 -8.65
CA LYS A 150 -13.51 5.47 -7.85
C LYS A 150 -14.38 4.56 -8.71
N HIS A 151 -14.95 5.10 -9.79
CA HIS A 151 -15.79 4.34 -10.70
C HIS A 151 -14.99 3.24 -11.41
N ARG A 152 -13.80 3.55 -11.91
CA ARG A 152 -12.88 2.57 -12.50
C ARG A 152 -12.44 1.50 -11.50
N LEU A 153 -12.21 1.87 -10.24
CA LEU A 153 -11.90 0.93 -9.17
C LEU A 153 -13.09 0.01 -8.86
N GLN A 154 -14.31 0.55 -8.78
CA GLN A 154 -15.52 -0.26 -8.59
C GLN A 154 -15.74 -1.24 -9.75
N GLN A 155 -15.54 -0.80 -10.99
CA GLN A 155 -15.62 -1.67 -12.16
C GLN A 155 -14.52 -2.73 -12.15
N ALA A 156 -13.29 -2.36 -11.78
CA ALA A 156 -12.18 -3.29 -11.68
C ALA A 156 -12.44 -4.34 -10.59
N LEU A 157 -13.03 -3.95 -9.45
CA LEU A 157 -13.44 -4.86 -8.37
C LEU A 157 -14.55 -5.83 -8.81
N LYS A 158 -15.51 -5.38 -9.63
CA LYS A 158 -16.55 -6.26 -10.21
C LYS A 158 -15.99 -7.31 -11.17
N ALA A 159 -14.81 -7.08 -11.75
CA ALA A 159 -14.16 -8.05 -12.64
C ALA A 159 -13.42 -9.16 -11.90
N LEU A 160 -13.28 -9.06 -10.57
CA LEU A 160 -12.72 -10.13 -9.76
C LEU A 160 -13.80 -11.12 -9.34
N THR A 161 -13.42 -12.38 -9.29
CA THR A 161 -14.23 -13.42 -8.65
C THR A 161 -14.33 -13.15 -7.15
N PRO A 162 -15.42 -13.60 -6.47
CA PRO A 162 -15.54 -13.48 -5.02
C PRO A 162 -14.34 -14.04 -4.27
N ARG A 163 -13.76 -15.13 -4.78
CA ARG A 163 -12.55 -15.77 -4.23
C ARG A 163 -11.32 -14.87 -4.31
N GLN A 164 -11.12 -14.20 -5.45
CA GLN A 164 -10.04 -13.25 -5.61
C GLN A 164 -10.19 -12.04 -4.69
N ILE A 165 -11.41 -11.53 -4.52
CA ILE A 165 -11.71 -10.43 -3.61
C ILE A 165 -11.40 -10.84 -2.16
N GLU A 166 -11.88 -12.02 -1.75
CA GLU A 166 -11.62 -12.60 -0.43
C GLU A 166 -10.11 -12.68 -0.15
N LEU A 167 -9.35 -13.30 -1.04
CA LEU A 167 -7.90 -13.49 -0.83
C LEU A 167 -7.11 -12.17 -0.89
N VAL A 168 -7.49 -11.23 -1.75
CA VAL A 168 -6.90 -9.88 -1.77
C VAL A 168 -7.21 -9.16 -0.46
N ARG A 169 -8.43 -9.30 0.08
CA ARG A 169 -8.78 -8.74 1.38
C ARG A 169 -7.90 -9.32 2.49
N LEU A 170 -7.80 -10.65 2.57
CA LEU A 170 -6.99 -11.33 3.58
C LEU A 170 -5.51 -10.90 3.50
N LYS A 171 -4.94 -10.79 2.29
CA LYS A 171 -3.54 -10.38 2.10
C LYS A 171 -3.28 -8.91 2.44
N PHE A 172 -4.11 -8.00 1.92
CA PHE A 172 -3.81 -6.57 1.94
C PHE A 172 -4.50 -5.79 3.07
N PHE A 173 -5.65 -6.27 3.57
CA PHE A 173 -6.39 -5.60 4.64
C PHE A 173 -6.21 -6.30 5.99
N GLU A 174 -6.16 -7.64 5.99
CA GLU A 174 -5.99 -8.43 7.22
C GLU A 174 -4.53 -8.84 7.44
N GLY A 175 -3.67 -8.62 6.45
CA GLY A 175 -2.23 -8.75 6.59
C GLY A 175 -1.73 -10.19 6.72
N MET A 176 -2.46 -11.15 6.18
CA MET A 176 -2.07 -12.56 6.28
C MET A 176 -0.98 -12.92 5.28
N THR A 177 -0.08 -13.83 5.69
CA THR A 177 0.89 -14.49 4.82
C THR A 177 0.19 -15.45 3.85
N TYR A 178 0.85 -15.84 2.75
CA TYR A 178 0.25 -16.78 1.80
C TYR A 178 -0.02 -18.14 2.44
N GLU A 179 0.80 -18.55 3.40
CA GLU A 179 0.69 -19.75 4.23
C GLU A 179 -0.55 -19.70 5.11
N GLN A 180 -0.77 -18.57 5.80
CA GLN A 180 -1.97 -18.38 6.62
C GLN A 180 -3.24 -18.31 5.77
N ILE A 181 -3.19 -17.64 4.62
CA ILE A 181 -4.32 -17.58 3.68
C ILE A 181 -4.64 -18.97 3.14
N ALA A 182 -3.61 -19.75 2.77
CA ALA A 182 -3.75 -21.13 2.32
C ALA A 182 -4.39 -22.00 3.40
N ALA A 183 -3.90 -21.93 4.63
CA ALA A 183 -4.46 -22.65 5.77
C ALA A 183 -5.93 -22.27 6.04
N GLN A 184 -6.22 -20.97 6.10
CA GLN A 184 -7.57 -20.46 6.40
C GLN A 184 -8.58 -20.77 5.29
N THR A 185 -8.15 -20.73 4.03
CA THR A 185 -9.04 -20.93 2.89
C THR A 185 -9.06 -22.38 2.38
N SER A 186 -8.36 -23.29 3.08
CA SER A 186 -8.18 -24.71 2.71
C SER A 186 -7.63 -24.88 1.29
N GLN A 187 -6.63 -24.08 0.95
CA GLN A 187 -5.95 -24.09 -0.35
C GLN A 187 -4.46 -24.37 -0.20
N THR A 188 -3.78 -24.66 -1.31
CA THR A 188 -2.32 -24.67 -1.31
C THR A 188 -1.78 -23.23 -1.32
N VAL A 189 -0.60 -23.01 -0.75
CA VAL A 189 0.12 -21.72 -0.81
C VAL A 189 0.26 -21.24 -2.26
N LYS A 190 0.56 -22.16 -3.18
CA LYS A 190 0.64 -21.89 -4.62
C LYS A 190 -0.69 -21.38 -5.19
N THR A 191 -1.81 -22.01 -4.82
CA THR A 191 -3.14 -21.58 -5.27
C THR A 191 -3.51 -20.20 -4.72
N ALA A 192 -3.24 -19.96 -3.43
CA ALA A 192 -3.47 -18.65 -2.80
C ALA A 192 -2.67 -17.55 -3.50
N TYR A 193 -1.37 -17.80 -3.75
CA TYR A 193 -0.51 -16.89 -4.50
C TYR A 193 -1.06 -16.59 -5.90
N ASN A 194 -1.33 -17.62 -6.70
CA ASN A 194 -1.80 -17.45 -8.08
C ASN A 194 -3.10 -16.66 -8.14
N THR A 195 -4.03 -16.96 -7.23
CA THR A 195 -5.32 -16.27 -7.14
C THR A 195 -5.14 -14.78 -6.85
N ILE A 196 -4.26 -14.43 -5.90
CA ILE A 196 -3.94 -13.03 -5.57
C ILE A 196 -3.18 -12.34 -6.71
N TYR A 197 -2.27 -13.04 -7.36
CA TYR A 197 -1.53 -12.52 -8.50
C TYR A 197 -2.45 -12.17 -9.67
N ASP A 198 -3.35 -13.09 -10.03
CA ASP A 198 -4.32 -12.89 -11.11
C ASP A 198 -5.31 -11.76 -10.78
N ALA A 199 -5.68 -11.65 -9.51
CA ALA A 199 -6.48 -10.54 -9.00
C ALA A 199 -5.79 -9.18 -9.23
N ILE A 200 -4.53 -9.06 -8.81
CA ILE A 200 -3.73 -7.83 -8.98
C ILE A 200 -3.49 -7.53 -10.46
N LYS A 201 -3.22 -8.56 -11.28
CA LYS A 201 -3.01 -8.41 -12.72
C LYS A 201 -4.26 -7.86 -13.40
N THR A 202 -5.44 -8.36 -13.02
CA THR A 202 -6.74 -7.88 -13.51
C THR A 202 -6.96 -6.42 -13.13
N LEU A 203 -6.77 -6.09 -11.85
CA LEU A 203 -6.87 -4.72 -11.34
C LEU A 203 -5.93 -3.76 -12.09
N ARG A 204 -4.65 -4.13 -12.28
CA ARG A 204 -3.68 -3.30 -13.02
C ARG A 204 -4.05 -3.09 -14.48
N LYS A 205 -4.69 -4.07 -15.13
CA LYS A 205 -5.10 -3.95 -16.53
C LYS A 205 -6.25 -2.95 -16.69
N MET A 206 -7.16 -2.90 -15.71
CA MET A 206 -8.35 -2.04 -15.76
C MET A 206 -8.11 -0.62 -15.26
N LEU A 207 -7.14 -0.45 -14.35
CA LEU A 207 -6.74 0.84 -13.77
C LEU A 207 -5.63 1.55 -14.57
N LYS A 208 -5.27 1.05 -15.75
CA LYS A 208 -4.28 1.66 -16.64
C LYS A 208 -4.84 2.78 -17.49
#